data_AF-A0A6J7ZQC3-F1
#
_entry.id   AF-A0A6J7ZQC3-F1
#
_cell.length_a   1.000
_cell.length_b   1.000
_cell.length_c   1.000
_cell.angle_alpha   90.00
_cell.angle_beta   90.00
_cell.angle_gamma   90.00
#
_symmetry.space_group_name_H-M   'P 1'
#
loop_
_entity.id
_entity.type
_entity.pdbx_description
1 polymer ?
#
loop_
_entity_poly.entity_id
_entity_poly.type
_entity_poly.pdbx_seq_one_letter_code
_entity_poly.pdbx_strand_id
1 'polypeptide(L)'
;MKKTNGVITAGHPKTVAAGLVMFDAFDVAVACILADCVTEPGLTSLAGGGFLLAHTHTNQNILFDFFTKTPRYKCPIIGVKFL
;
A
#
# COMPACT_ATOMS: atom_id res chain seq x y z
N MET A 1 -4.71 -10.09 31.86
CA MET A 1 -4.11 -9.48 30.65
C MET A 1 -5.19 -8.80 29.83
N LYS A 2 -4.94 -7.58 29.35
CA LYS A 2 -5.88 -6.86 28.48
C LYS A 2 -5.82 -7.50 27.08
N LYS A 3 -6.98 -7.81 26.49
CA LYS A 3 -7.05 -8.40 25.14
C LYS A 3 -6.65 -7.33 24.11
N THR A 4 -5.73 -7.67 23.21
CA THR A 4 -5.36 -6.80 22.08
C THR A 4 -6.40 -6.94 20.99
N ASN A 5 -6.93 -5.81 20.51
CA ASN A 5 -7.96 -5.79 19.45
C ASN A 5 -7.36 -5.87 18.03
N GLY A 6 -6.05 -5.76 17.91
CA GLY A 6 -5.31 -5.79 16.65
C GLY A 6 -3.88 -5.29 16.88
N VAL A 7 -3.03 -5.44 15.86
CA VAL A 7 -1.65 -4.90 15.84
C VAL A 7 -1.37 -4.31 14.46
N ILE A 8 -0.63 -3.21 14.43
CA ILE A 8 -0.18 -2.54 13.21
C ILE A 8 1.34 -2.39 13.30
N THR A 9 2.03 -2.72 12.22
CA THR A 9 3.48 -2.56 12.08
C THR A 9 3.78 -1.94 10.72
N ALA A 10 4.63 -0.92 10.69
CA ALA A 10 5.10 -0.26 9.47
C ALA A 10 6.53 0.27 9.66
N GLY A 11 7.19 0.67 8.57
CA GLY A 11 8.55 1.21 8.60
C GLY A 11 8.64 2.56 9.32
N HIS A 12 7.59 3.38 9.23
CA HIS A 12 7.56 4.72 9.81
C HIS A 12 6.44 4.90 10.86
N PRO A 13 6.69 5.55 12.02
CA PRO A 13 5.69 5.75 13.07
C PRO A 13 4.43 6.51 12.62
N LYS A 14 4.56 7.45 11.68
CA LYS A 14 3.40 8.18 11.12
C LYS A 14 2.52 7.30 10.23
N THR A 15 3.08 6.27 9.61
CA THR A 15 2.30 5.26 8.87
C THR A 15 1.41 4.47 9.82
N VAL A 16 1.98 4.01 10.94
CA VAL A 16 1.21 3.36 12.02
C VAL A 16 0.14 4.30 12.57
N ALA A 17 0.48 5.57 12.82
CA ALA A 17 -0.48 6.56 13.33
C ALA A 17 -1.68 6.78 12.40
N ALA A 18 -1.47 6.74 11.08
CA ALA A 18 -2.56 6.83 10.10
C ALA A 18 -3.47 5.59 10.16
N GLY A 19 -2.91 4.40 10.35
CA GLY A 19 -3.70 3.17 10.52
C GLY A 19 -4.48 3.13 11.84
N LEU A 20 -3.93 3.67 12.93
CA LEU A 20 -4.55 3.60 14.26
C LEU A 20 -5.92 4.30 14.38
N VAL A 21 -6.24 5.21 13.47
CA VAL A 21 -7.53 5.94 13.47
C VAL A 21 -8.59 5.27 12.59
N MET A 22 -8.26 4.14 11.95
CA MET A 22 -9.15 3.40 11.04
C MET A 22 -9.88 2.25 11.75
N PHE A 23 -10.97 1.76 11.15
CA PHE A 23 -11.91 0.85 11.80
C PHE A 23 -11.60 -0.63 11.58
N ASP A 24 -11.35 -1.05 10.33
CA ASP A 24 -11.06 -2.45 10.00
C ASP A 24 -9.68 -2.64 9.36
N ALA A 25 -9.23 -3.90 9.24
CA ALA A 25 -7.88 -4.22 8.76
C ALA A 25 -7.60 -3.75 7.32
N PHE A 26 -8.63 -3.68 6.46
CA PHE A 26 -8.47 -3.21 5.08
C PHE A 26 -8.38 -1.68 5.05
N ASP A 27 -9.24 -0.97 5.78
CA ASP A 27 -9.16 0.48 5.93
C ASP A 27 -7.80 0.90 6.53
N VAL A 28 -7.34 0.17 7.55
CA VAL A 28 -6.01 0.32 8.16
C VAL A 28 -4.92 0.15 7.11
N ALA A 29 -4.97 -0.91 6.29
CA ALA A 29 -3.96 -1.15 5.26
C ALA A 29 -3.92 -0.04 4.21
N VAL A 30 -5.08 0.45 3.74
CA VAL A 30 -5.18 1.55 2.77
C VAL A 30 -4.62 2.85 3.36
N ALA A 31 -5.01 3.20 4.60
CA ALA A 31 -4.49 4.39 5.27
C ALA A 31 -2.97 4.35 5.47
N CYS A 32 -2.44 3.18 5.87
CA CYS A 32 -1.00 2.95 5.96
C CYS A 32 -0.32 3.16 4.60
N ILE A 33 -0.78 2.52 3.52
CA ILE A 33 -0.16 2.65 2.19
C ILE A 33 -0.13 4.11 1.72
N LEU A 34 -1.21 4.85 1.91
CA LEU A 34 -1.28 6.27 1.50
C LEU A 34 -0.33 7.15 2.32
N ALA A 35 -0.20 6.91 3.63
CA ALA A 35 0.74 7.62 4.49
C ALA A 35 2.21 7.23 4.20
N ASP A 36 2.43 5.98 3.83
CA ASP A 36 3.76 5.42 3.54
C ASP A 36 4.38 6.07 2.29
N CYS A 37 3.57 6.32 1.25
CA CYS A 37 3.99 7.08 0.06
C CYS A 37 4.56 8.48 0.37
N VAL A 38 4.19 9.07 1.51
CA VAL A 38 4.66 10.40 1.94
C VAL A 38 5.81 10.29 2.94
N THR A 39 5.76 9.31 3.83
CA THR A 39 6.72 9.17 4.94
C THR A 39 7.96 8.37 4.55
N GLU A 40 7.84 7.49 3.56
CA GLU A 40 8.91 6.62 3.05
C GLU A 40 9.01 6.68 1.51
N PRO A 41 9.11 7.89 0.88
CA PRO A 41 9.02 8.04 -0.58
C PRO A 41 10.15 7.37 -1.37
N GLY A 42 11.25 6.98 -0.71
CA GLY A 42 12.31 6.18 -1.32
C GLY A 42 12.01 4.69 -1.42
N LEU A 43 11.00 4.21 -0.70
CA LEU A 43 10.57 2.81 -0.65
C LEU A 43 9.18 2.61 -1.27
N THR A 44 8.28 3.58 -1.06
CA THR A 44 6.86 3.46 -1.43
C THR A 44 6.43 4.63 -2.32
N SER A 45 5.69 4.33 -3.39
CA SER A 45 5.25 5.32 -4.39
C SER A 45 3.86 5.00 -4.94
N LEU A 46 3.07 6.05 -5.16
CA LEU A 46 1.75 5.96 -5.81
C LEU A 46 1.84 5.56 -7.29
N ALA A 47 2.98 5.76 -7.93
CA ALA A 47 3.22 5.36 -9.33
C ALA A 47 3.81 3.95 -9.44
N GLY A 48 4.06 3.28 -8.32
CA GLY A 48 4.58 1.92 -8.26
C GLY A 48 3.46 0.87 -8.32
N GLY A 49 3.78 -0.29 -7.77
CA GLY A 49 2.85 -1.40 -7.58
C GLY A 49 3.27 -2.24 -6.37
N GLY A 50 2.50 -3.28 -6.06
CA GLY A 50 2.78 -4.14 -4.92
C GLY A 50 1.77 -5.25 -4.77
N PHE A 51 1.81 -5.93 -3.62
CA PHE A 51 0.95 -7.05 -3.31
C PHE A 51 0.30 -6.87 -1.94
N LEU A 52 -0.95 -7.32 -1.80
CA LEU A 52 -1.64 -7.43 -0.51
C LEU A 52 -2.10 -8.87 -0.34
N LEU A 53 -1.59 -9.56 0.69
CA LEU A 53 -2.11 -10.87 1.10
C LEU A 53 -3.06 -10.67 2.27
N ALA A 54 -4.36 -10.82 2.00
CA ALA A 54 -5.40 -10.68 2.99
C ALA A 54 -5.85 -12.05 3.51
N HIS A 55 -6.02 -12.14 4.82
CA HIS A 55 -6.70 -13.26 5.47
C HIS A 55 -8.02 -12.77 6.05
N THR A 56 -9.12 -13.38 5.63
CA THR A 56 -10.47 -12.94 6.02
C THR A 56 -10.97 -13.67 7.27
N HIS A 57 -11.95 -13.08 7.94
CA HIS A 57 -12.67 -13.75 9.03
C HIS A 57 -13.40 -15.03 8.61
N THR A 58 -13.61 -15.24 7.29
CA THR A 58 -14.18 -16.46 6.71
C THR A 58 -13.13 -17.53 6.36
N ASN A 59 -11.92 -17.43 6.90
CA ASN A 59 -10.78 -18.32 6.63
C ASN A 59 -10.37 -18.37 5.15
N GLN A 60 -10.53 -17.27 4.40
CA GLN A 60 -10.06 -17.18 3.03
C GLN A 60 -8.75 -16.41 2.96
N ASN A 61 -7.85 -16.89 2.09
CA ASN A 61 -6.62 -16.19 1.74
C ASN A 61 -6.81 -15.59 0.34
N ILE A 62 -6.66 -14.28 0.23
CA ILE A 62 -6.82 -13.54 -1.02
C ILE A 62 -5.52 -12.78 -1.29
N LEU A 63 -4.87 -13.08 -2.42
CA LEU A 63 -3.72 -12.33 -2.89
C LEU A 63 -4.16 -11.31 -3.94
N PHE A 64 -3.98 -10.03 -3.63
CA PHE A 64 -4.16 -8.94 -4.59
C PHE A 64 -2.82 -8.60 -5.23
N ASP A 65 -2.77 -8.64 -6.56
CA ASP A 65 -1.64 -8.20 -7.38
C ASP A 65 -1.97 -6.81 -7.96
N PHE A 66 -1.30 -5.79 -7.42
CA PHE A 66 -1.39 -4.41 -7.87
C PHE A 66 -0.15 -4.00 -8.69
N PHE A 67 0.61 -4.95 -9.23
CA PHE A 67 1.78 -4.63 -10.02
C PHE A 67 1.38 -3.98 -11.35
N THR A 68 2.17 -2.99 -11.77
CA THR A 68 1.88 -2.22 -12.98
C THR A 68 2.01 -3.09 -14.22
N LYS A 69 1.01 -3.01 -15.11
CA LYS A 69 1.07 -3.67 -16.41
C LYS A 69 2.03 -2.93 -17.35
N THR A 70 2.81 -3.70 -18.10
CA THR A 70 3.66 -3.17 -19.17
C THR A 70 2.81 -2.41 -20.19
N PRO A 71 3.18 -1.16 -20.56
CA PRO A 71 2.50 -0.43 -21.61
C PRO A 71 2.44 -1.21 -22.92
N ARG A 72 1.26 -1.25 -23.56
CA ARG A 72 1.05 -1.98 -24.84
C ARG A 72 1.83 -1.40 -26.01
N TYR A 73 2.13 -0.11 -25.94
CA TYR A 73 2.84 0.62 -26.98
C TYR A 73 4.06 1.28 -26.37
N LYS A 74 5.17 1.21 -27.09
CA LYS A 74 6.36 1.99 -26.75
C LYS A 74 6.02 3.47 -26.82
N CYS A 75 6.52 4.25 -25.87
CA CYS A 75 6.40 5.71 -25.93
C CYS A 75 7.06 6.21 -27.24
N PRO A 76 6.33 6.94 -28.12
CA PRO A 76 6.89 7.51 -29.33
C PRO A 76 8.03 8.48 -28.99
N ILE A 77 9.12 8.45 -29.75
CA ILE A 77 10.30 9.30 -29.52
C ILE A 77 9.98 10.79 -29.76
N ILE A 78 9.03 11.08 -30.64
CA ILE A 78 8.58 12.44 -30.96
C ILE A 78 7.71 12.93 -29.79
N GLY A 79 8.28 13.79 -28.94
CA GLY A 79 7.57 14.40 -27.81
C GLY A 79 8.05 13.97 -26.43
N VAL A 80 9.07 13.12 -26.33
CA VAL A 80 9.73 12.85 -25.05
C VAL A 80 10.51 14.11 -24.64
N LYS A 81 9.85 14.99 -23.86
CA LYS A 81 10.50 16.09 -23.18
C LYS A 81 11.28 15.53 -22.00
N PHE A 82 12.54 15.23 -22.23
CA PHE A 82 13.52 15.32 -21.15
C PHE A 82 13.65 16.81 -20.85
N LEU A 83 13.27 17.21 -19.64
CA LEU A 83 13.53 18.56 -19.14
C LEU A 83 15.01 18.90 -19.33
#